data_AF-A0A2S2P9K5-F1
#
_entry.id   AF-A0A2S2P9K5-F1
#
_cell.length_a   1.000
_cell.length_b   1.000
_cell.length_c   1.000
_cell.angle_alpha   90.00
_cell.angle_beta   90.00
_cell.angle_gamma   90.00
#
_symmetry.space_group_name_H-M   'P 1'
#
loop_
_entity.id
_entity.type
_entity.pdbx_description
1 polymer ?
#
loop_
_entity_poly.entity_id
_entity_poly.type
_entity_poly.pdbx_seq_one_letter_code
_entity_poly.pdbx_strand_id
1 'polypeptide(L)'
;LKIPQVEQLEHEDFHEANVHLSQVSENTEPCADGSRIPRLHSTLRTDHLNSEEKSSLLTICEQYSDVFQLEGDKITATTAVIHEIKTSEAVRPIHEKPYRLPQ
;
A
#
# COMPACT_ATOMS: atom_id res chain seq x y z
N LEU A 1 -49.37 -26.73 0.10
CA LEU A 1 -47.99 -26.75 -0.45
C LEU A 1 -47.04 -26.72 0.74
N LYS A 2 -46.29 -27.80 1.00
CA LYS A 2 -45.32 -27.88 2.10
C LYS A 2 -44.12 -27.01 1.71
N ILE A 3 -43.85 -25.97 2.50
CA ILE A 3 -42.66 -25.13 2.33
C ILE A 3 -41.48 -25.94 2.90
N PRO A 4 -40.40 -26.18 2.15
CA PRO A 4 -39.26 -26.92 2.66
C PRO A 4 -38.60 -26.14 3.81
N GLN A 5 -38.30 -26.85 4.91
CA GLN A 5 -37.57 -26.29 6.06
C GLN A 5 -36.12 -26.02 5.65
N VAL A 6 -35.61 -24.85 6.03
CA VAL A 6 -34.25 -24.36 5.69
C VAL A 6 -33.13 -25.30 6.19
N GLU A 7 -33.46 -26.19 7.11
CA GLU A 7 -32.57 -27.23 7.68
C GLU A 7 -32.13 -28.31 6.67
N GLN A 8 -32.71 -28.35 5.46
CA GLN A 8 -32.32 -29.31 4.41
C GLN A 8 -31.34 -28.77 3.36
N LEU A 9 -30.85 -27.53 3.50
CA LEU A 9 -29.80 -27.03 2.61
C LEU A 9 -28.41 -27.32 3.17
N GLU A 10 -27.61 -28.03 2.40
CA GLU A 10 -26.16 -28.04 2.59
C GLU A 10 -25.63 -26.62 2.42
N HIS A 11 -24.93 -26.13 3.43
CA HIS A 11 -24.26 -24.84 3.44
C HIS A 11 -22.80 -25.07 3.78
N GLU A 12 -21.92 -24.31 3.12
CA GLU A 12 -20.51 -24.26 3.49
C GLU A 12 -20.33 -23.19 4.57
N ASP A 13 -19.70 -23.57 5.69
CA ASP A 13 -19.30 -22.62 6.72
C ASP A 13 -18.16 -21.75 6.21
N PHE A 14 -18.48 -20.50 5.89
CA PHE A 14 -17.48 -19.52 5.50
C PHE A 14 -16.67 -19.09 6.73
N HIS A 15 -15.45 -19.62 6.86
CA HIS A 15 -14.52 -19.22 7.90
C HIS A 15 -13.90 -17.87 7.53
N GLU A 16 -14.50 -16.81 8.04
CA GLU A 16 -14.06 -15.43 7.83
C GLU A 16 -12.58 -15.28 8.20
N ALA A 17 -11.78 -14.74 7.28
CA ALA A 17 -10.41 -14.43 7.58
C ALA A 17 -10.36 -13.17 8.44
N ASN A 18 -10.03 -13.33 9.72
CA ASN A 18 -9.71 -12.19 10.59
C ASN A 18 -8.51 -11.43 10.02
N VAL A 19 -8.67 -10.14 9.76
CA VAL A 19 -7.60 -9.23 9.32
C VAL A 19 -7.27 -8.32 10.51
N HIS A 20 -6.14 -8.56 11.18
CA HIS A 20 -5.74 -7.82 12.39
C HIS A 20 -4.88 -6.59 12.10
N LEU A 21 -5.47 -5.39 12.04
CA LEU A 21 -4.76 -4.12 11.77
C LEU A 21 -3.40 -3.99 12.49
N SER A 22 -2.30 -4.15 11.75
CA SER A 22 -0.96 -3.85 12.25
C SER A 22 -0.80 -2.34 12.38
N GLN A 23 -0.44 -1.86 13.57
CA GLN A 23 -0.09 -0.46 13.79
C GLN A 23 1.21 -0.14 13.05
N VAL A 24 1.10 0.34 11.82
CA VAL A 24 2.20 1.05 11.17
C VAL A 24 2.34 2.36 11.95
N SER A 25 3.49 2.55 12.61
CA SER A 25 3.83 3.86 13.16
C SER A 25 4.02 4.82 12.00
N GLU A 26 2.94 5.47 11.59
CA GLU A 26 2.98 6.65 10.74
C GLU A 26 3.61 7.78 11.53
N ASN A 27 4.95 7.77 11.63
CA ASN A 27 5.67 9.01 11.78
C ASN A 27 5.56 9.73 10.44
N THR A 28 4.40 10.38 10.22
CA THR A 28 4.20 11.37 9.17
C THR A 28 5.02 12.59 9.57
N GLU A 29 6.34 12.45 9.53
CA GLU A 29 7.19 13.59 9.28
C GLU A 29 6.89 13.96 7.83
N PRO A 30 6.19 15.08 7.56
CA PRO A 30 6.20 15.61 6.21
C PRO A 30 7.66 15.72 5.83
N CYS A 31 8.04 15.21 4.66
CA CYS A 31 9.35 15.52 4.11
C CYS A 31 9.32 17.03 3.83
N ALA A 32 9.61 17.81 4.86
CA ALA A 32 9.55 19.26 4.91
C ALA A 32 10.78 19.83 4.21
N ASP A 33 11.12 19.26 3.06
CA ASP A 33 12.04 19.90 2.16
C ASP A 33 11.17 20.77 1.25
N GLY A 34 11.26 22.09 1.42
CA GLY A 34 10.55 23.08 0.58
C GLY A 34 10.93 23.03 -0.91
N SER A 35 11.64 21.97 -1.34
CA SER A 35 12.16 21.70 -2.66
C SER A 35 11.28 20.77 -3.50
N ARG A 36 10.19 20.20 -2.97
CA ARG A 36 9.37 19.19 -3.67
C ARG A 36 8.82 19.67 -5.02
N ILE A 37 8.17 20.83 -5.04
CA ILE A 37 7.57 21.40 -6.26
C ILE A 37 8.65 21.67 -7.34
N PRO A 38 9.78 22.34 -7.02
CA PRO A 38 10.89 22.47 -7.95
C PRO A 38 11.39 21.12 -8.53
N ARG A 39 11.51 20.09 -7.69
CA ARG A 39 11.97 18.75 -8.12
C ARG A 39 10.95 18.07 -9.02
N LEU A 40 9.67 18.21 -8.72
CA LEU A 40 8.59 17.72 -9.57
C LEU A 40 8.67 18.39 -10.95
N HIS A 41 8.81 19.71 -11.00
CA HIS A 41 8.92 20.47 -12.24
C HIS A 41 10.13 20.09 -13.09
N SER A 42 11.30 19.84 -12.48
CA SER A 42 12.49 19.41 -13.21
C SER A 42 12.37 17.99 -13.77
N THR A 43 11.50 17.17 -13.19
CA THR A 43 11.31 15.77 -13.61
C THR A 43 10.26 15.64 -14.72
N LEU A 44 9.28 16.54 -14.76
CA LEU A 44 8.22 16.54 -15.77
C LEU A 44 8.75 17.02 -17.13
N ARG A 45 8.66 16.14 -18.14
CA ARG A 45 9.03 16.46 -19.52
C ARG A 45 7.94 17.31 -20.18
N THR A 46 8.12 18.62 -20.23
CA THR A 46 7.10 19.57 -20.74
C THR A 46 7.54 20.34 -21.99
N ASP A 47 8.70 20.05 -22.56
CA ASP A 47 9.30 20.83 -23.66
C ASP A 47 8.49 20.81 -24.96
N HIS A 48 7.62 19.82 -25.13
CA HIS A 48 6.80 19.62 -26.32
C HIS A 48 5.41 20.29 -26.22
N LEU A 49 5.04 20.79 -25.04
CA LEU A 49 3.73 21.38 -24.78
C LEU A 49 3.71 22.85 -25.15
N ASN A 50 2.56 23.36 -25.56
CA ASN A 50 2.37 24.79 -25.69
C ASN A 50 2.30 25.47 -24.29
N SER A 51 2.36 26.80 -24.25
CA SER A 51 2.42 27.54 -22.97
C SER A 51 1.18 27.36 -22.10
N GLU A 52 -0.01 27.25 -22.71
CA GLU A 52 -1.27 27.07 -21.99
C GLU A 52 -1.37 25.66 -21.39
N GLU A 53 -1.10 24.64 -22.22
CA GLU A 53 -1.07 23.23 -21.81
C GLU A 53 -0.06 22.99 -20.69
N LYS A 54 1.15 23.55 -20.84
CA LYS A 54 2.20 23.45 -19.82
C LYS A 54 1.75 24.09 -18.52
N SER A 55 1.16 25.28 -18.56
CA SER A 55 0.66 25.97 -17.37
C SER A 55 -0.44 25.18 -16.68
N SER A 56 -1.39 24.65 -17.45
CA SER A 56 -2.51 23.86 -16.93
C SER A 56 -2.02 22.57 -16.25
N LEU A 57 -1.10 21.85 -16.91
CA LEU A 57 -0.52 20.61 -16.39
C LEU A 57 0.26 20.85 -15.09
N LEU A 58 1.16 21.84 -15.08
CA LEU A 58 1.95 22.15 -13.89
C LEU A 58 1.07 22.53 -12.70
N THR A 59 0.01 23.31 -12.92
CA THR A 59 -0.94 23.69 -11.87
C THR A 59 -1.59 22.47 -11.20
N ILE A 60 -2.01 21.48 -12.00
CA ILE A 60 -2.61 20.24 -11.48
C ILE A 60 -1.57 19.42 -10.72
N CYS A 61 -0.36 19.30 -11.27
CA CYS A 61 0.73 18.56 -10.64
C CYS A 61 1.19 19.20 -9.32
N GLU A 62 1.15 20.53 -9.21
CA GLU A 62 1.42 21.24 -7.95
C GLU A 62 0.33 20.94 -6.90
N GLN A 63 -0.94 21.01 -7.31
CA GLN A 63 -2.09 20.77 -6.43
C GLN A 63 -2.09 19.35 -5.86
N TYR A 64 -1.73 18.36 -6.68
CA TYR A 64 -1.67 16.94 -6.31
C TYR A 64 -0.24 16.43 -6.24
N SER A 65 0.66 17.28 -5.73
CA SER A 65 2.09 16.97 -5.70
C SER A 65 2.42 15.77 -4.82
N ASP A 66 1.58 15.42 -3.84
CA ASP A 66 1.69 14.28 -2.93
C ASP A 66 1.46 12.92 -3.61
N VAL A 67 0.77 12.88 -4.74
CA VAL A 67 0.51 11.63 -5.50
C VAL A 67 1.77 11.05 -6.15
N PHE A 68 2.76 11.89 -6.45
CA PHE A 68 3.97 11.46 -7.14
C PHE A 68 5.02 10.91 -6.16
N GLN A 69 5.60 9.74 -6.41
CA GLN A 69 6.79 9.32 -5.67
C GLN A 69 8.02 9.99 -6.29
N LEU A 70 8.73 10.82 -5.52
CA LEU A 70 10.02 11.41 -5.89
C LEU A 70 11.16 10.71 -5.15
N GLU A 71 12.38 10.83 -5.66
CA GLU A 71 13.54 10.24 -5.00
C GLU A 71 13.72 10.78 -3.58
N GLY A 72 13.95 9.89 -2.61
CA GLY A 72 14.02 10.24 -1.19
C GLY A 72 12.67 10.29 -0.48
N ASP A 73 11.54 10.19 -1.20
CA ASP A 73 10.25 9.98 -0.57
C ASP A 73 10.20 8.60 0.08
N LYS A 74 9.59 8.53 1.27
CA LYS A 74 9.34 7.27 1.94
C LYS A 74 8.23 6.53 1.20
N ILE A 75 8.41 5.23 1.00
CA ILE A 75 7.36 4.36 0.47
C ILE A 75 6.42 4.05 1.62
N THR A 76 5.17 4.48 1.50
CA THR A 76 4.09 4.15 2.44
C THR A 76 3.22 3.03 1.86
N ALA A 77 2.45 2.38 2.71
CA ALA A 77 1.47 1.38 2.31
C ALA A 77 0.14 1.70 2.97
N THR A 78 -0.97 1.43 2.27
CA THR A 78 -2.31 1.64 2.81
C THR A 78 -2.59 0.59 3.89
N THR A 79 -3.13 1.02 5.02
CA THR A 79 -3.59 0.14 6.11
C THR A 79 -4.89 -0.61 5.80
N ALA A 80 -5.48 -0.40 4.61
CA ALA A 80 -6.74 -1.01 4.19
C ALA A 80 -6.66 -2.54 4.07
N VAL A 81 -5.48 -3.08 3.73
CA VAL A 81 -5.24 -4.52 3.65
C VAL A 81 -3.85 -4.81 4.19
N ILE A 82 -3.78 -5.76 5.11
CA ILE A 82 -2.53 -6.28 5.64
C ILE A 82 -2.46 -7.77 5.35
N HIS A 83 -1.24 -8.27 5.14
CA HIS A 83 -1.04 -9.70 5.00
C HIS A 83 -0.76 -10.32 6.38
N GLU A 84 -1.62 -11.27 6.77
CA GLU A 84 -1.33 -12.19 7.87
C GLU A 84 -0.96 -13.57 7.30
N ILE A 85 0.12 -14.17 7.83
CA ILE A 85 0.45 -15.58 7.57
C ILE A 85 -0.17 -16.40 8.70
N LYS A 86 -1.28 -17.07 8.42
CA LYS A 86 -1.93 -17.95 9.39
C LYS A 86 -1.09 -19.19 9.63
N THR A 87 -0.47 -19.30 10.79
CA THR A 87 0.17 -20.53 11.26
C THR A 87 -0.81 -21.34 12.12
N SER A 88 -0.79 -22.67 12.01
CA SER A 88 -1.58 -23.53 12.90
C SER A 88 -1.12 -23.36 14.35
N GLU A 89 -2.07 -23.23 15.29
CA GLU A 89 -1.79 -23.14 16.74
C GLU A 89 -1.02 -24.35 17.28
N ALA A 90 -1.13 -25.50 16.61
CA ALA A 90 -0.43 -26.71 16.98
C ALA A 90 1.07 -26.70 16.62
N VAL A 91 1.52 -25.73 15.81
CA VAL A 91 2.90 -25.65 15.31
C VAL A 91 3.72 -24.75 16.22
N ARG A 92 4.83 -25.30 16.73
CA ARG A 92 5.82 -24.53 17.51
C ARG A 92 6.79 -23.81 16.58
N PRO A 93 7.33 -22.64 16.98
CA PRO A 93 8.39 -21.97 16.22
C PRO A 93 9.59 -22.89 15.99
N ILE A 94 10.13 -22.85 14.77
CA ILE A 94 11.29 -23.66 14.37
C ILE A 94 12.50 -22.73 14.25
N HIS A 95 13.60 -23.12 14.88
CA HIS A 95 14.90 -22.46 14.72
C HIS A 95 15.90 -23.48 14.16
N GLU A 96 16.42 -23.21 12.96
CA GLU A 96 17.44 -24.02 12.29
C GLU A 96 18.74 -23.21 12.14
N LYS A 97 19.89 -23.86 12.33
CA LYS A 97 21.19 -23.17 12.20
C LYS A 97 21.44 -22.84 10.72
N PRO A 98 21.74 -21.59 10.35
CA PRO A 98 22.03 -21.25 8.95
C PRO A 98 23.28 -22.00 8.47
N TYR A 99 23.26 -22.42 7.21
CA TYR A 99 24.44 -23.00 6.56
C TYR A 99 25.59 -21.99 6.52
N ARG A 100 26.83 -22.51 6.51
CA ARG A 100 28.02 -21.66 6.36
C ARG A 100 27.97 -20.95 5.01
N LEU A 101 28.09 -19.62 5.01
CA LEU A 101 28.24 -18.83 3.79
C LEU A 101 29.60 -19.13 3.14
N PRO A 102 29.69 -19.16 1.79
CA PRO A 102 30.95 -19.30 1.08
C PRO A 102 31.86 -18.07 1.27
N GLN A 103 33.16 -18.26 1.10
CA GLN A 103 34.15 -17.19 1.01
C GLN A 103 34.25 -16.64 -0.42
#